data_AF-A0A7W0WC97-F1
#
_entry.id   AF-A0A7W0WC97-F1
#
_cell.length_a   1.000
_cell.length_b   1.000
_cell.length_c   1.000
_cell.angle_alpha   90.00
_cell.angle_beta   90.00
_cell.angle_gamma   90.00
#
_symmetry.space_group_name_H-M   'P 1'
#
loop_
_entity.id
_entity.type
_entity.pdbx_description
1 polymer ?
#
loop_
_entity_poly.entity_id
_entity_poly.type
_entity_poly.pdbx_seq_one_letter_code
_entity_poly.pdbx_strand_id
1 'polypeptide(L)'
;MRSADTRLPTLAAPSPVAEERVDRLLVEVHADRAALGVAAGMAVATRMRELLASQEGVRMVLAAAPSQNELLATLASAPNVDWSRVTVFHMDEYVGLSPG
;
A
#
# COMPACT_ATOMS: atom_id res chain seq x y z
N MET A 1 -29.85 11.88 19.51
CA MET A 1 -28.51 11.24 19.63
C MET A 1 -27.82 11.38 18.29
N ARG A 2 -26.94 12.38 18.13
CA ARG A 2 -26.26 12.66 16.85
C ARG A 2 -25.09 11.67 16.74
N SER A 3 -25.18 10.71 15.82
CA SER A 3 -24.06 9.86 15.48
C SER A 3 -23.01 10.75 14.79
N ALA A 4 -21.86 10.94 15.44
CA ALA A 4 -20.74 11.67 14.88
C ALA A 4 -20.12 10.81 13.78
N ASP A 5 -20.43 11.15 12.53
CA ASP A 5 -19.73 10.68 11.33
C ASP A 5 -18.29 11.20 11.38
N THR A 6 -17.43 10.51 12.13
CA THR A 6 -16.00 10.78 12.17
C THR A 6 -15.39 10.15 10.94
N ARG A 7 -15.56 10.82 9.80
CA ARG A 7 -14.71 10.59 8.64
C ARG A 7 -13.29 10.87 9.08
N LEU A 8 -12.52 9.81 9.33
CA LEU A 8 -11.08 9.92 9.50
C LEU A 8 -10.55 10.70 8.30
N PRO A 9 -9.76 11.77 8.51
CA PRO A 9 -9.21 12.53 7.40
C PRO A 9 -8.44 11.55 6.51
N THR A 10 -8.78 11.50 5.22
CA THR A 10 -7.96 10.81 4.24
C THR A 10 -6.59 11.50 4.28
N LEU A 11 -5.62 10.88 4.96
CA LEU A 11 -4.24 11.34 4.96
C LEU A 11 -3.79 11.34 3.51
N ALA A 12 -3.55 12.54 2.95
CA ALA A 12 -2.98 12.67 1.63
C ALA A 12 -1.60 12.00 1.64
N ALA A 13 -1.31 11.22 0.61
CA ALA A 13 0.02 10.63 0.45
C ALA A 13 1.08 11.74 0.44
N PRO A 14 2.23 11.56 1.10
CA PRO A 14 3.36 12.47 1.00
C PRO A 14 3.75 12.69 -0.45
N SER A 15 4.04 13.94 -0.82
CA SER A 15 4.54 14.27 -2.16
C SER A 15 6.01 13.86 -2.30
N PRO A 16 6.44 13.39 -3.49
CA PRO A 16 7.84 13.08 -3.74
C PRO A 16 8.70 14.36 -3.71
N VAL A 17 9.97 14.21 -3.30
CA VAL A 17 11.01 15.26 -3.36
C VAL A 17 11.69 15.34 -4.72
N ALA A 18 11.62 14.27 -5.50
CA ALA A 18 12.00 14.24 -6.91
C ALA A 18 11.15 13.21 -7.66
N GLU A 19 10.88 13.48 -8.93
CA GLU A 19 10.11 12.62 -9.81
C GLU A 19 10.82 12.56 -11.17
N GLU A 20 10.96 11.35 -11.71
CA GLU A 20 11.51 11.13 -13.03
C GLU A 20 10.67 10.08 -13.77
N ARG A 21 10.60 10.20 -15.10
CA ARG A 21 10.01 9.17 -15.94
C ARG A 21 11.07 8.56 -16.84
N VAL A 22 11.28 7.26 -16.68
CA VAL A 22 12.17 6.45 -17.54
C VAL A 22 11.30 5.52 -18.36
N ASP A 23 11.23 5.75 -19.67
CA ASP A 23 10.28 5.11 -20.57
C ASP A 23 8.82 5.22 -20.08
N ARG A 24 8.25 4.11 -19.60
CA ARG A 24 6.89 4.03 -19.04
C ARG A 24 6.88 4.01 -17.52
N LEU A 25 8.04 3.92 -16.87
CA LEU A 25 8.19 3.82 -15.43
C LEU A 25 8.23 5.21 -14.81
N LEU A 26 7.34 5.46 -13.85
CA LEU A 26 7.41 6.61 -12.96
C LEU A 26 8.30 6.27 -11.77
N VAL A 27 9.32 7.07 -11.55
CA VAL A 27 10.26 6.95 -10.43
C VAL A 27 10.00 8.11 -9.48
N GLU A 28 9.64 7.80 -8.24
CA GLU A 28 9.44 8.77 -7.18
C GLU A 28 10.51 8.61 -6.10
N VAL A 29 11.15 9.72 -5.73
CA VAL A 29 12.03 9.80 -4.57
C VAL A 29 11.27 10.51 -3.45
N HIS A 30 11.22 9.89 -2.28
CA HIS A 30 10.57 10.44 -1.10
C HIS A 30 11.62 10.84 -0.05
N ALA A 31 11.26 11.79 0.81
CA ALA A 31 12.20 12.41 1.76
C ALA A 31 12.86 11.39 2.70
N ASP A 32 12.09 10.38 3.11
CA ASP A 32 12.55 9.29 3.96
C ASP A 32 11.73 8.01 3.73
N ARG A 33 12.13 6.96 4.43
CA ARG A 33 11.50 5.63 4.37
C ARG A 33 10.04 5.64 4.84
N ALA A 34 9.69 6.48 5.81
CA ALA A 34 8.32 6.57 6.31
C ALA A 34 7.41 7.24 5.29
N ALA A 35 7.86 8.35 4.69
CA ALA A 35 7.16 9.04 3.62
C ALA A 35 6.94 8.12 2.40
N LEU A 36 7.97 7.38 1.99
CA LEU A 36 7.87 6.36 0.94
C LEU A 36 6.83 5.29 1.28
N GLY A 37 6.87 4.76 2.50
CA GLY A 37 5.94 3.73 2.96
C GLY A 37 4.49 4.20 2.92
N VAL A 38 4.22 5.43 3.38
CA VAL A 38 2.86 6.01 3.32
C VAL A 38 2.40 6.20 1.88
N ALA A 39 3.25 6.79 1.03
CA ALA A 39 2.91 7.04 -0.36
C ALA A 39 2.60 5.72 -1.11
N ALA A 40 3.49 4.72 -0.98
CA ALA A 40 3.32 3.43 -1.63
C ALA A 40 2.10 2.66 -1.10
N GLY A 41 1.89 2.62 0.22
CA GLY A 41 0.73 1.94 0.82
C GLY A 41 -0.61 2.55 0.39
N MET A 42 -0.68 3.89 0.32
CA MET A 42 -1.87 4.60 -0.15
C MET A 42 -2.12 4.41 -1.65
N ALA A 43 -1.07 4.34 -2.46
CA ALA A 43 -1.18 4.04 -3.88
C ALA A 43 -1.77 2.63 -4.10
N VAL A 44 -1.27 1.62 -3.38
CA VAL A 44 -1.80 0.25 -3.43
C VAL A 44 -3.26 0.21 -2.98
N ALA A 45 -3.59 0.82 -1.84
CA ALA A 45 -4.96 0.84 -1.32
C ALA A 45 -5.93 1.53 -2.29
N THR A 46 -5.51 2.62 -2.93
CA THR A 46 -6.32 3.31 -3.94
C THR A 46 -6.58 2.41 -5.14
N ARG A 47 -5.53 1.76 -5.65
CA ARG A 47 -5.66 0.86 -6.78
C ARG A 47 -6.56 -0.34 -6.46
N MET A 48 -6.45 -0.90 -5.26
CA MET A 48 -7.33 -1.98 -4.80
C MET A 48 -8.79 -1.56 -4.77
N ARG A 49 -9.10 -0.36 -4.26
CA ARG A 49 -10.48 0.17 -4.25
C ARG A 49 -11.06 0.33 -5.65
N GLU A 50 -10.29 0.89 -6.58
CA GLU A 50 -10.70 1.04 -7.98
C GLU A 50 -11.02 -0.31 -8.64
N LEU A 51 -10.17 -1.31 -8.40
CA LEU A 51 -10.38 -2.65 -8.93
C LEU A 51 -11.61 -3.30 -8.29
N LEU A 52 -11.73 -3.28 -6.96
CA LEU A 52 -12.87 -3.85 -6.24
C LEU A 52 -14.21 -3.18 -6.58
N ALA A 53 -14.19 -1.94 -7.08
CA ALA A 53 -15.39 -1.26 -7.60
C ALA A 53 -15.85 -1.80 -8.97
N SER A 54 -14.96 -2.42 -9.75
CA SER A 54 -15.22 -2.86 -11.13
C SER A 54 -15.14 -4.38 -11.34
N GLN A 55 -14.61 -5.14 -10.38
CA GLN A 55 -14.45 -6.59 -10.49
C GLN A 55 -14.69 -7.29 -9.15
N GLU A 56 -15.04 -8.59 -9.17
CA GLU A 56 -15.45 -9.34 -7.98
C GLU A 56 -14.37 -9.46 -6.90
N GLY A 57 -13.08 -9.51 -7.26
CA GLY A 57 -12.00 -9.60 -6.28
C GLY A 57 -10.64 -9.19 -6.84
N VAL A 58 -9.67 -8.97 -5.95
CA VAL A 58 -8.29 -8.60 -6.30
C VAL A 58 -7.35 -9.72 -5.88
N ARG A 59 -6.42 -10.08 -6.77
CA ARG A 59 -5.30 -10.97 -6.48
C ARG A 59 -4.01 -10.19 -6.55
N MET A 60 -3.17 -10.28 -5.53
CA MET A 60 -1.91 -9.55 -5.46
C MET A 60 -0.78 -10.41 -4.89
N VAL A 61 0.44 -10.04 -5.24
CA VAL A 61 1.67 -10.69 -4.77
C VAL A 61 2.44 -9.68 -3.92
N LEU A 62 2.90 -10.09 -2.74
CA LEU A 62 3.79 -9.32 -1.87
C LEU A 62 5.16 -9.98 -1.81
N ALA A 63 6.23 -9.20 -1.83
CA ALA A 63 7.59 -9.70 -1.59
C ALA A 63 7.80 -9.99 -0.08
N ALA A 64 8.92 -10.61 0.30
CA ALA A 64 9.21 -10.92 1.71
C ALA A 64 10.21 -9.97 2.42
N ALA A 65 10.87 -9.05 1.70
CA ALA A 65 11.95 -8.23 2.28
C ALA A 65 11.46 -7.19 3.31
N PRO A 66 12.21 -6.90 4.41
CA PRO A 66 11.82 -5.89 5.41
C PRO A 66 11.67 -4.47 4.87
N SER A 67 12.20 -4.17 3.68
CA SER A 67 12.19 -2.84 3.09
C SER A 67 10.77 -2.29 2.83
N GLN A 68 9.73 -3.12 2.93
CA GLN A 68 8.33 -2.77 2.70
C GLN A 68 7.46 -2.64 3.98
N ASN A 69 8.02 -2.76 5.18
CA ASN A 69 7.22 -2.78 6.43
C ASN A 69 6.27 -1.58 6.59
N GLU A 70 6.73 -0.37 6.28
CA GLU A 70 5.95 0.87 6.39
C GLU A 70 4.85 0.94 5.32
N LEU A 71 5.09 0.38 4.13
CA LEU A 71 4.06 0.17 3.11
C LEU A 71 2.98 -0.77 3.62
N LEU A 72 3.36 -1.93 4.17
CA LEU A 72 2.40 -2.91 4.68
C LEU A 72 1.60 -2.36 5.85
N ALA A 73 2.23 -1.62 6.78
CA ALA A 73 1.55 -0.96 7.88
C ALA A 73 0.53 0.10 7.40
N THR A 74 0.91 0.89 6.39
CA THR A 74 0.01 1.86 5.76
C THR A 74 -1.15 1.16 5.07
N LEU A 75 -0.87 0.11 4.29
CA LEU A 75 -1.89 -0.63 3.56
C LEU A 75 -2.88 -1.32 4.51
N ALA A 76 -2.39 -1.95 5.57
CA ALA A 76 -3.21 -2.62 6.58
C ALA A 76 -4.13 -1.65 7.36
N SER A 77 -3.71 -0.39 7.53
CA SER A 77 -4.51 0.65 8.18
C SER A 77 -5.41 1.44 7.22
N ALA A 78 -5.31 1.22 5.91
CA ALA A 78 -6.06 1.97 4.92
C ALA A 78 -7.56 1.66 5.03
N PRO A 79 -8.43 2.69 5.15
CA PRO A 79 -9.86 2.48 5.25
C PRO A 79 -10.47 2.05 3.91
N ASN A 80 -11.66 1.47 3.98
CA ASN A 80 -12.53 1.18 2.84
C ASN A 80 -11.91 0.21 1.81
N VAL A 81 -11.05 -0.71 2.26
CA VAL A 81 -10.64 -1.88 1.49
C VAL A 81 -11.46 -3.07 1.97
N ASP A 82 -12.22 -3.69 1.06
CA ASP A 82 -12.97 -4.92 1.37
C ASP A 82 -12.04 -6.13 1.27
N TRP A 83 -11.35 -6.41 2.38
CA TRP A 83 -10.40 -7.52 2.50
C TRP A 83 -11.02 -8.90 2.25
N SER A 84 -12.33 -9.06 2.41
CA SER A 84 -13.02 -10.34 2.14
C SER A 84 -12.96 -10.75 0.67
N ARG A 85 -12.66 -9.80 -0.22
CA ARG A 85 -12.57 -9.97 -1.68
C ARG A 85 -11.12 -9.92 -2.20
N VAL A 86 -10.13 -9.97 -1.30
CA VAL A 86 -8.71 -9.90 -1.64
C VAL A 86 -8.04 -11.24 -1.35
N THR A 87 -7.30 -11.74 -2.33
CA THR A 87 -6.40 -12.89 -2.16
C THR A 87 -4.96 -12.44 -2.32
N VAL A 88 -4.13 -12.72 -1.31
CA VAL A 88 -2.71 -12.33 -1.30
C VAL A 88 -1.85 -13.58 -1.42
N PHE A 89 -0.83 -13.50 -2.27
CA PHE A 89 0.24 -14.49 -2.39
C PHE A 89 1.56 -13.85 -1.92
N HIS A 90 2.45 -14.65 -1.34
CA HIS A 90 3.83 -14.24 -1.07
C HIS A 90 4.73 -14.70 -2.22
N MET A 91 5.62 -13.85 -2.70
CA MET A 91 6.48 -14.12 -3.87
C MET A 91 7.60 -15.12 -3.56
N ASP A 92 8.05 -15.11 -2.31
CA ASP A 92 9.22 -15.79 -1.78
C ASP A 92 9.04 -16.04 -0.28
N GLU A 93 9.71 -17.06 0.25
CA GLU A 93 9.79 -17.33 1.68
C GLU A 93 11.23 -17.69 2.04
N TYR A 94 11.72 -17.16 3.16
CA TYR A 94 13.05 -17.46 3.67
C TYR A 94 13.03 -18.72 4.53
N VAL A 95 12.74 -19.87 3.91
CA VAL A 95 12.76 -21.14 4.63
C VAL A 95 14.19 -21.49 5.05
N GLY A 96 14.44 -21.57 6.35
CA GLY A 96 15.71 -22.04 6.92
C GLY A 96 16.78 -20.97 7.15
N LEU A 97 16.45 -19.68 7.04
CA LEU A 97 17.35 -18.60 7.46
C LEU A 97 17.10 -18.23 8.93
N SER A 98 18.19 -18.05 9.69
CA SER A 98 18.10 -17.47 11.03
C SER A 98 17.59 -16.03 10.96
N PRO A 99 16.79 -15.56 11.95
CA PRO A 99 16.45 -14.15 12.05
C PRO A 99 17.72 -13.30 12.10
N GLY A 100 17.75 -12.22 11.30
CA GLY A 100 18.80 -11.21 11.33
C GLY A 100 18.66 -10.24 12.49
#